data_AF-A0A1F9DJ17-F1
#
_entry.id   AF-A0A1F9DJ17-F1
#
_cell.length_a   1.000
_cell.length_b   1.000
_cell.length_c   1.000
_cell.angle_alpha   90.00
_cell.angle_beta   90.00
_cell.angle_gamma   90.00
#
_symmetry.space_group_name_H-M   'P 1'
#
loop_
_entity.id
_entity.type
_entity.pdbx_description
1 polymer ?
#
loop_
_entity_poly.entity_id
_entity_poly.type
_entity_poly.pdbx_seq_one_letter_code
_entity_poly.pdbx_strand_id
1 'polypeptide(L)'
;ISRILLLFSLTWIMRLTRPFFIVLGHGISGRDIILIAGGLFLLTKSTLEIHDKLEGKEGHAADYKASSFAGVLIQIMLLDIVFSLDSVITAIGMANQLIIMVLAIVIAVIFMMFASGGIGGFVDKHPTIKVLALSFLLLIGMSLVADGLGLHIPKGYIYFAMAFSVFVEAINLRMRKREAAPTKRGRASA
;
A
#
# COMPACT_ATOMS: atom_id res chain seq x y z
N ILE A 1 -15.82 0.98 -8.80
CA ILE A 1 -17.11 1.00 -8.08
C ILE A 1 -16.90 0.82 -6.56
N SER A 2 -16.15 -0.18 -6.10
CA SER A 2 -15.79 -0.35 -4.67
C SER A 2 -15.19 0.90 -4.02
N ARG A 3 -14.20 1.56 -4.66
CA ARG A 3 -13.56 2.80 -4.18
C ARG A 3 -14.51 3.99 -4.04
N ILE A 4 -15.50 4.10 -4.93
CA ILE A 4 -16.48 5.19 -4.94
C ILE A 4 -17.53 4.98 -3.85
N LEU A 5 -17.95 3.73 -3.64
CA LEU A 5 -18.80 3.33 -2.51
C LEU A 5 -18.08 3.54 -1.16
N LEU A 6 -16.77 3.24 -1.10
CA LEU A 6 -15.94 3.47 0.08
C LEU A 6 -15.70 4.94 0.39
N LEU A 7 -15.59 5.80 -0.61
CA LEU A 7 -15.55 7.26 -0.42
C LEU A 7 -16.83 7.79 0.23
N PHE A 8 -17.98 7.26 -0.18
CA PHE A 8 -19.27 7.62 0.41
C PHE A 8 -19.38 7.14 1.87
N SER A 9 -18.94 5.91 2.17
CA SER A 9 -18.88 5.43 3.56
C SER A 9 -17.82 6.15 4.39
N LEU A 10 -16.75 6.66 3.78
CA LEU A 10 -15.74 7.51 4.43
C LEU A 10 -16.26 8.88 4.81
N THR A 11 -17.16 9.46 4.01
CA THR A 11 -17.85 10.71 4.38
C THR A 11 -18.71 10.51 5.64
N TRP A 12 -19.23 9.29 5.83
CA TRP A 12 -19.94 8.89 7.05
C TRP A 12 -18.98 8.60 8.22
N ILE A 13 -17.82 7.98 7.98
CA ILE A 13 -16.73 7.83 8.98
C ILE A 13 -16.15 9.18 9.41
N MET A 14 -16.10 10.18 8.54
CA MET A 14 -15.68 11.54 8.91
C MET A 14 -16.67 12.20 9.88
N ARG A 15 -17.95 11.81 9.92
CA ARG A 15 -18.87 12.20 11.01
C ARG A 15 -18.59 11.46 12.32
N LEU A 16 -17.90 10.33 12.25
CA LEU A 16 -17.46 9.49 13.37
C LEU A 16 -16.19 10.02 14.06
N THR A 17 -15.68 11.19 13.64
CA THR A 17 -14.60 11.94 14.33
C THR A 17 -15.04 12.53 15.67
N ARG A 18 -16.35 12.54 15.98
CA ARG A 18 -16.82 12.86 17.34
C ARG A 18 -16.41 11.70 18.27
N PRO A 19 -15.71 11.96 19.39
CA PRO A 19 -15.32 10.91 20.32
C PRO A 19 -16.57 10.24 20.89
N PHE A 20 -16.69 8.93 20.71
CA PHE A 20 -17.84 8.17 21.22
C PHE A 20 -17.66 7.81 22.70
N PHE A 21 -16.40 7.66 23.13
CA PHE A 21 -16.04 7.33 24.51
C PHE A 21 -14.74 8.04 24.91
N ILE A 22 -14.69 8.59 26.12
CA ILE A 22 -13.47 9.10 26.74
C ILE A 22 -12.98 8.01 27.70
N VAL A 23 -11.85 7.38 27.37
CA VAL A 23 -11.18 6.42 28.27
C VAL A 23 -9.82 7.02 28.61
N LEU A 24 -9.49 7.11 29.91
CA LEU A 24 -8.20 7.65 30.39
C LEU A 24 -7.84 9.06 29.88
N GLY A 25 -8.83 9.92 29.61
CA GLY A 25 -8.59 11.28 29.12
C GLY A 25 -8.20 11.37 27.63
N HIS A 26 -8.29 10.27 26.88
CA HIS A 26 -8.18 10.25 25.42
C HIS A 26 -9.54 9.94 24.81
N GLY A 27 -10.03 10.85 23.97
CA GLY A 27 -11.27 10.65 23.21
C GLY A 27 -11.01 9.67 22.08
N ILE A 28 -11.48 8.43 22.23
CA ILE A 28 -11.34 7.42 21.18
C ILE A 28 -12.45 7.66 20.16
N SER A 29 -12.05 8.01 18.93
CA SER A 29 -12.96 8.14 17.79
C SER A 29 -13.07 6.79 17.06
N GLY A 30 -14.21 6.56 16.39
CA GLY A 30 -14.33 5.43 15.47
C GLY A 30 -13.31 5.47 14.33
N ARG A 31 -12.78 6.66 13.99
CA ARG A 31 -11.63 6.82 13.07
C ARG A 31 -10.41 6.09 13.61
N ASP A 32 -10.05 6.29 14.87
CA ASP A 32 -8.81 5.78 15.46
C ASP A 32 -8.81 4.25 15.49
N ILE A 33 -9.96 3.66 15.82
CA ILE A 33 -10.16 2.21 15.79
C ILE A 33 -9.97 1.66 14.37
N ILE A 34 -10.53 2.33 13.36
CA ILE A 34 -10.40 1.91 11.96
C ILE A 34 -8.94 2.04 11.48
N LEU A 35 -8.23 3.11 11.88
CA LEU A 35 -6.82 3.30 11.54
C LEU A 35 -5.92 2.24 12.17
N ILE A 36 -6.10 1.94 13.46
CA ILE A 36 -5.34 0.91 14.16
C ILE A 36 -5.63 -0.47 13.57
N ALA A 37 -6.90 -0.82 13.39
CA ALA A 37 -7.29 -2.12 12.85
C ALA A 37 -6.80 -2.31 11.40
N GLY A 38 -6.97 -1.29 10.55
CA GLY A 38 -6.48 -1.31 9.17
C GLY A 38 -4.96 -1.35 9.08
N GLY A 39 -4.27 -0.60 9.95
CA GLY A 39 -2.82 -0.61 10.03
C GLY A 39 -2.26 -1.97 10.48
N LEU A 40 -2.84 -2.57 11.53
CA LEU A 40 -2.44 -3.90 12.01
C LEU A 40 -2.70 -5.00 10.96
N PHE A 41 -3.82 -4.90 10.23
CA PHE A 41 -4.11 -5.78 9.10
C PHE A 41 -3.03 -5.68 8.03
N LEU A 42 -2.64 -4.47 7.61
CA LEU A 42 -1.57 -4.27 6.63
C LEU A 42 -0.23 -4.81 7.11
N LEU A 43 0.15 -4.54 8.37
CA LEU A 43 1.40 -5.03 8.94
C LEU A 43 1.47 -6.56 8.90
N THR A 44 0.40 -7.22 9.35
CA THR A 44 0.32 -8.68 9.38
C THR A 44 0.39 -9.26 7.97
N LYS A 45 -0.45 -8.76 7.05
CA LYS A 45 -0.51 -9.26 5.67
C LYS A 45 0.78 -9.04 4.91
N SER A 46 1.37 -7.85 5.00
CA SER A 46 2.61 -7.53 4.29
C SER A 46 3.77 -8.37 4.82
N THR A 47 3.85 -8.57 6.14
CA THR A 47 4.90 -9.39 6.76
C THR A 47 4.78 -10.85 6.34
N LEU A 48 3.58 -11.44 6.39
CA LEU A 48 3.33 -12.81 5.92
C LEU A 48 3.67 -12.97 4.44
N GLU A 49 3.24 -12.04 3.58
CA GLU A 49 3.54 -12.13 2.15
C GLU A 49 5.03 -11.95 1.84
N ILE A 50 5.76 -11.12 2.60
CA ILE A 50 7.22 -10.99 2.48
C ILE A 50 7.89 -12.29 2.94
N HIS A 51 7.45 -12.87 4.06
CA HIS A 51 7.98 -14.12 4.61
C HIS A 51 7.79 -15.29 3.64
N ASP A 52 6.57 -15.49 3.11
CA ASP A 52 6.27 -16.53 2.11
C ASP A 52 7.14 -16.39 0.85
N LYS A 53 7.46 -15.15 0.44
CA LYS A 53 8.33 -14.88 -0.71
C LYS A 53 9.81 -15.15 -0.44
N LEU A 54 10.25 -15.03 0.81
CA LEU A 54 11.62 -15.29 1.22
C LEU A 54 11.85 -16.79 1.48
N GLU A 55 10.89 -17.46 2.11
CA GLU A 55 10.96 -18.89 2.44
C GLU A 55 10.62 -19.81 1.25
N GLY A 56 9.86 -19.33 0.26
CA GLY A 56 9.53 -20.11 -0.95
C GLY A 56 10.70 -20.54 -1.85
N LYS A 57 11.96 -20.39 -1.40
CA LYS A 57 13.16 -21.00 -1.98
C LYS A 57 13.57 -22.32 -1.32
N GLU A 58 13.07 -22.66 -0.14
CA GLU A 58 13.34 -23.94 0.52
C GLU A 58 12.03 -24.71 0.68
N GLY A 59 11.96 -25.84 0.00
CA GLY A 59 10.71 -26.43 -0.44
C GLY A 59 9.82 -26.93 0.69
N HIS A 60 8.58 -26.46 0.70
CA HIS A 60 7.41 -27.27 1.04
C HIS A 60 6.28 -26.98 0.07
N ALA A 61 5.74 -28.04 -0.52
CA ALA A 61 4.43 -28.06 -1.14
C ALA A 61 3.39 -27.86 -0.02
N ALA A 62 3.27 -26.63 0.46
CA ALA A 62 2.17 -26.24 1.30
C ALA A 62 0.92 -26.24 0.42
N ASP A 63 -0.03 -27.08 0.80
CA ASP A 63 -1.40 -27.14 0.31
C ASP A 63 -1.90 -25.73 0.01
N TYR A 64 -2.00 -25.38 -1.28
CA TYR A 64 -2.61 -24.13 -1.73
C TYR A 64 -4.09 -24.23 -1.42
N LYS A 65 -4.45 -24.04 -0.14
CA LYS A 65 -5.82 -23.94 0.31
C LYS A 65 -6.39 -22.74 -0.43
N ALA A 66 -7.15 -23.03 -1.49
CA ALA A 66 -7.74 -22.01 -2.34
C ALA A 66 -8.42 -20.99 -1.44
N SER A 67 -7.84 -19.78 -1.38
CA SER A 67 -8.44 -18.68 -0.65
C SER A 67 -9.86 -18.56 -1.15
N SER A 68 -10.84 -18.80 -0.27
CA SER A 68 -12.25 -18.74 -0.65
C SER A 68 -12.49 -17.45 -1.42
N PHE A 69 -13.21 -17.51 -2.53
CA PHE A 69 -13.51 -16.33 -3.36
C PHE A 69 -14.04 -15.16 -2.50
N ALA A 70 -14.81 -15.47 -1.45
CA ALA A 70 -15.25 -14.50 -0.45
C ALA A 70 -14.09 -13.91 0.39
N GLY A 71 -13.11 -14.72 0.78
CA GLY A 71 -11.90 -14.27 1.49
C GLY A 71 -11.01 -13.36 0.65
N VAL A 72 -10.84 -13.66 -0.64
CA VAL A 72 -10.12 -12.77 -1.59
C VAL A 72 -10.87 -11.46 -1.77
N LEU A 73 -12.20 -11.50 -1.88
CA LEU A 73 -13.02 -10.30 -2.04
C LEU A 73 -12.98 -9.41 -0.79
N ILE A 74 -13.06 -10.00 0.41
CA ILE A 74 -12.89 -9.27 1.68
C ILE A 74 -11.47 -8.67 1.79
N GLN A 75 -10.43 -9.39 1.40
CA GLN A 75 -9.05 -8.88 1.41
C GLN A 75 -8.87 -7.69 0.44
N ILE A 76 -9.38 -7.81 -0.79
CA ILE A 76 -9.34 -6.72 -1.77
C ILE A 76 -10.10 -5.51 -1.23
N MET A 77 -11.30 -5.71 -0.67
CA MET A 77 -12.06 -4.63 -0.05
C MET A 77 -11.28 -3.96 1.07
N LEU A 78 -10.70 -4.73 2.01
CA LEU A 78 -9.89 -4.20 3.11
C LEU A 78 -8.68 -3.40 2.61
N LEU A 79 -7.93 -3.93 1.65
CA LEU A 79 -6.82 -3.20 1.02
C LEU A 79 -7.28 -1.91 0.35
N ASP A 80 -8.47 -1.93 -0.28
CA ASP A 80 -9.10 -0.76 -0.90
C ASP A 80 -9.48 0.29 0.15
N ILE A 81 -10.01 -0.12 1.31
CA ILE A 81 -10.31 0.77 2.44
C ILE A 81 -9.03 1.43 2.94
N VAL A 82 -7.99 0.64 3.19
CA VAL A 82 -6.77 1.19 3.79
C VAL A 82 -6.03 2.12 2.82
N PHE A 83 -5.97 1.76 1.54
CA PHE A 83 -5.37 2.61 0.51
C PHE A 83 -6.19 3.88 0.24
N SER A 84 -7.52 3.80 0.31
CA SER A 84 -8.40 4.97 0.19
C SER A 84 -8.31 5.89 1.41
N LEU A 85 -8.13 5.34 2.62
CA LEU A 85 -7.91 6.11 3.84
C LEU A 85 -6.63 6.94 3.79
N ASP A 86 -5.50 6.35 3.38
CA ASP A 86 -4.23 7.08 3.31
C ASP A 86 -4.28 8.21 2.27
N SER A 87 -4.82 7.95 1.07
CA SER A 87 -4.97 8.96 0.01
C SER A 87 -5.96 10.08 0.36
N VAL A 88 -7.02 9.79 1.13
CA VAL A 88 -7.93 10.80 1.69
C VAL A 88 -7.23 11.63 2.77
N ILE A 89 -6.59 11.01 3.75
CA ILE A 89 -5.90 11.72 4.84
C ILE A 89 -4.78 12.61 4.29
N THR A 90 -4.07 12.13 3.26
CA THR A 90 -3.09 12.92 2.49
C THR A 90 -3.71 14.17 1.87
N ALA A 91 -4.88 14.01 1.24
CA ALA A 91 -5.59 15.13 0.61
C ALA A 91 -6.15 16.13 1.64
N ILE A 92 -6.66 15.65 2.78
CA ILE A 92 -7.12 16.48 3.90
C ILE A 92 -5.97 17.29 4.49
N GLY A 93 -4.77 16.71 4.60
CA GLY A 93 -3.57 17.41 5.08
C GLY A 93 -3.05 18.51 4.16
N MET A 94 -3.48 18.55 2.89
CA MET A 94 -3.01 19.52 1.89
C MET A 94 -4.09 20.48 1.37
N ALA A 95 -5.39 20.15 1.48
CA ALA A 95 -6.48 20.96 0.95
C ALA A 95 -7.65 21.10 1.94
N ASN A 96 -8.00 22.36 2.26
CA ASN A 96 -9.09 22.68 3.20
C ASN A 96 -10.51 22.58 2.57
N GLN A 97 -10.63 22.19 1.29
CA GLN A 97 -11.91 22.13 0.60
C GLN A 97 -12.30 20.71 0.22
N LEU A 98 -13.41 20.23 0.77
CA LEU A 98 -13.97 18.90 0.49
C LEU A 98 -14.14 18.61 -1.00
N ILE A 99 -14.54 19.61 -1.79
CA ILE A 99 -14.71 19.49 -3.24
C ILE A 99 -13.39 19.14 -3.95
N ILE A 100 -12.28 19.78 -3.56
CA ILE A 100 -10.97 19.55 -4.17
C ILE A 100 -10.49 18.13 -3.85
N MET A 101 -10.71 17.68 -2.62
CA MET A 101 -10.37 16.31 -2.20
C MET A 101 -11.16 15.26 -2.98
N VAL A 102 -12.47 15.41 -3.11
CA VAL A 102 -13.31 14.47 -3.87
C VAL A 102 -12.87 14.40 -5.33
N LEU A 103 -12.64 15.55 -5.96
CA LEU A 103 -12.16 15.60 -7.35
C LEU A 103 -10.80 14.93 -7.52
N ALA A 104 -9.84 15.20 -6.64
CA ALA A 104 -8.51 14.60 -6.68
C ALA A 104 -8.57 13.07 -6.62
N ILE A 105 -9.43 12.53 -5.75
CA ILE A 105 -9.55 11.08 -5.60
C ILE A 105 -10.26 10.45 -6.80
N VAL A 106 -11.31 11.07 -7.33
CA VAL A 106 -11.98 10.60 -8.55
C VAL A 106 -10.98 10.51 -9.71
N ILE A 107 -10.18 11.56 -9.92
CA ILE A 107 -9.13 11.57 -10.95
C ILE A 107 -8.10 10.45 -10.70
N ALA A 108 -7.64 10.30 -9.46
CA ALA A 108 -6.68 9.25 -9.10
C ALA A 108 -7.21 7.83 -9.36
N VAL A 109 -8.49 7.58 -9.06
CA VAL A 109 -9.14 6.27 -9.31
C VAL A 109 -9.23 6.00 -10.80
N ILE A 110 -9.66 6.96 -11.60
CA ILE A 110 -9.72 6.81 -13.07
C ILE A 110 -8.32 6.48 -13.60
N PHE A 111 -7.31 7.26 -13.20
CA PHE A 111 -5.92 7.01 -13.60
C PHE A 111 -5.46 5.60 -13.20
N MET A 112 -5.72 5.16 -11.97
CA MET A 112 -5.37 3.82 -11.51
C MET A 112 -6.08 2.72 -12.30
N MET A 113 -7.35 2.89 -12.68
CA MET A 113 -8.05 1.89 -13.51
C MET A 113 -7.35 1.68 -14.85
N PHE A 114 -6.99 2.78 -15.52
CA PHE A 114 -6.24 2.72 -16.79
C PHE A 114 -4.82 2.16 -16.60
N ALA A 115 -4.13 2.52 -15.52
CA ALA A 115 -2.75 2.11 -15.29
C ALA A 115 -2.60 0.71 -14.67
N SER A 116 -3.64 0.16 -14.02
CA SER A 116 -3.58 -1.06 -13.21
C SER A 116 -3.02 -2.27 -13.94
N GLY A 117 -3.44 -2.51 -15.18
CA GLY A 117 -2.95 -3.64 -15.99
C GLY A 117 -1.47 -3.51 -16.33
N GLY A 118 -1.01 -2.30 -16.66
CA GLY A 118 0.40 -2.02 -16.96
C GLY A 118 1.30 -2.11 -15.72
N ILE A 119 0.84 -1.54 -14.60
CA ILE A 119 1.55 -1.61 -13.32
C ILE A 119 1.62 -3.06 -12.83
N GLY A 120 0.51 -3.81 -12.86
CA GLY A 120 0.47 -5.21 -12.45
C GLY A 120 1.47 -6.07 -13.22
N GLY A 121 1.45 -5.98 -14.56
CA GLY A 121 2.39 -6.70 -15.41
C GLY A 121 3.85 -6.28 -15.19
N PHE A 122 4.13 -5.02 -14.82
CA PHE A 122 5.47 -4.57 -14.48
C PHE A 122 5.95 -5.13 -13.13
N VAL A 123 5.08 -5.13 -12.12
CA VAL A 123 5.35 -5.67 -10.78
C VAL A 123 5.61 -7.18 -10.85
N ASP A 124 4.85 -7.93 -11.65
CA ASP A 124 5.03 -9.37 -11.77
C ASP A 124 6.33 -9.75 -12.51
N LYS A 125 6.79 -8.91 -13.45
CA LYS A 125 8.07 -9.10 -14.15
C LYS A 125 9.29 -8.77 -13.30
N HIS A 126 9.14 -8.00 -12.22
CA HIS A 126 10.26 -7.54 -11.39
C HIS A 126 10.02 -7.92 -9.91
N PRO A 127 10.55 -9.07 -9.44
CA PRO A 127 10.34 -9.55 -8.08
C PRO A 127 10.76 -8.53 -6.99
N THR A 128 11.81 -7.75 -7.24
CA THR A 128 12.28 -6.70 -6.33
C THR A 128 11.27 -5.56 -6.19
N ILE A 129 10.60 -5.16 -7.28
CA ILE A 129 9.49 -4.19 -7.24
C ILE A 129 8.30 -4.73 -6.45
N LYS A 130 8.03 -6.04 -6.53
CA LYS A 130 6.97 -6.68 -5.75
C LYS A 130 7.24 -6.59 -4.24
N VAL A 131 8.46 -6.91 -3.81
CA VAL A 131 8.89 -6.76 -2.41
C VAL A 131 8.88 -5.29 -1.99
N LEU A 132 9.28 -4.37 -2.87
CA LEU A 132 9.21 -2.92 -2.62
C LEU A 132 7.76 -2.47 -2.36
N ALA A 133 6.80 -2.93 -3.15
CA ALA A 133 5.39 -2.62 -2.97
C ALA A 133 4.82 -3.16 -1.64
N LEU A 134 5.18 -4.40 -1.25
CA LEU A 134 4.82 -4.96 0.06
C LEU A 134 5.45 -4.17 1.21
N SER A 135 6.67 -3.67 1.02
CA SER A 135 7.34 -2.82 2.01
C SER A 135 6.65 -1.47 2.18
N PHE A 136 6.08 -0.90 1.10
CA PHE A 136 5.25 0.31 1.20
C PHE A 136 3.95 0.07 1.95
N LEU A 137 3.29 -1.08 1.73
CA LEU A 137 2.11 -1.46 2.52
C LEU A 137 2.44 -1.58 4.02
N LEU A 138 3.63 -2.11 4.36
CA LEU A 138 4.10 -2.18 5.74
C LEU A 138 4.34 -0.78 6.32
N LEU A 139 5.03 0.11 5.59
CA LEU A 139 5.28 1.50 5.98
C LEU A 139 3.98 2.28 6.22
N ILE A 140 3.00 2.15 5.32
CA ILE A 140 1.67 2.76 5.45
C ILE A 140 0.94 2.15 6.64
N GLY A 141 0.98 0.82 6.80
CA GLY A 141 0.38 0.13 7.95
C GLY A 141 0.91 0.65 9.28
N MET A 142 2.23 0.81 9.39
CA MET A 142 2.87 1.42 10.56
C MET A 142 2.39 2.86 10.79
N SER A 143 2.33 3.67 9.73
CA SER A 143 1.86 5.06 9.84
C SER A 143 0.41 5.16 10.30
N LEU A 144 -0.47 4.25 9.88
CA LEU A 144 -1.88 4.26 10.28
C LEU A 144 -2.05 3.85 11.74
N VAL A 145 -1.29 2.87 12.21
CA VAL A 145 -1.27 2.53 13.64
C VAL A 145 -0.77 3.73 14.45
N ALA A 146 0.32 4.39 14.00
CA ALA A 146 0.84 5.58 14.66
C ALA A 146 -0.20 6.71 14.72
N ASP A 147 -0.83 7.05 13.59
CA ASP A 147 -1.87 8.08 13.52
C ASP A 147 -3.08 7.75 14.39
N GLY A 148 -3.50 6.47 14.44
CA GLY A 148 -4.61 6.01 15.28
C GLY A 148 -4.28 6.00 16.78
N LEU A 149 -3.00 5.91 17.15
CA LEU A 149 -2.52 6.09 18.53
C LEU A 149 -2.26 7.57 18.88
N GLY A 150 -2.53 8.50 17.96
CA GLY A 150 -2.27 9.93 18.14
C GLY A 150 -0.81 10.35 17.89
N LEU A 151 0.07 9.42 17.53
CA LEU A 151 1.45 9.69 17.13
C LEU A 151 1.47 10.09 15.65
N HIS A 152 1.32 11.38 15.40
CA HIS A 152 1.28 11.91 14.05
C HIS A 152 2.69 11.93 13.44
N ILE A 153 2.97 10.98 12.55
CA ILE A 153 4.20 10.95 11.77
C ILE A 153 4.04 11.91 10.59
N PRO A 154 4.92 12.92 10.42
CA PRO A 154 4.81 13.82 9.28
C PRO A 154 4.93 13.05 7.97
N LYS A 155 3.88 13.12 7.16
CA LYS A 155 3.72 12.30 5.95
C LYS A 155 4.83 12.52 4.92
N GLY A 156 5.44 13.71 4.94
CA GLY A 156 6.60 14.03 4.10
C GLY A 156 7.76 13.04 4.26
N TYR A 157 8.01 12.54 5.47
CA TYR A 157 9.06 11.53 5.70
C TYR A 157 8.71 10.20 5.05
N ILE A 158 7.44 9.79 5.10
CA ILE A 158 6.97 8.54 4.50
C ILE A 158 7.02 8.64 2.97
N TYR A 159 6.55 9.75 2.39
CA TYR A 159 6.62 9.96 0.95
C TYR A 159 8.06 10.07 0.44
N PHE A 160 8.93 10.72 1.20
CA PHE A 160 10.35 10.78 0.88
C PHE A 160 10.97 9.38 0.89
N ALA A 161 10.69 8.56 1.92
CA ALA A 161 11.18 7.19 2.00
C ALA A 161 10.68 6.33 0.82
N MET A 162 9.41 6.45 0.44
CA MET A 162 8.86 5.75 -0.72
C MET A 162 9.52 6.20 -2.02
N ALA A 163 9.61 7.50 -2.26
CA ALA A 163 10.23 8.05 -3.47
C ALA A 163 11.71 7.67 -3.59
N PHE A 164 12.46 7.75 -2.49
CA PHE A 164 13.86 7.35 -2.43
C PHE A 164 14.02 5.85 -2.73
N SER A 165 13.16 4.99 -2.17
CA SER A 165 13.24 3.55 -2.40
C SER A 165 12.93 3.18 -3.86
N VAL A 166 11.94 3.83 -4.50
CA VAL A 166 11.70 3.67 -5.94
C VAL A 166 12.90 4.14 -6.75
N PHE A 167 13.51 5.28 -6.38
CA PHE A 167 14.68 5.80 -7.07
C PHE A 167 15.86 4.83 -7.02
N VAL A 168 16.18 4.31 -5.84
CA VAL A 168 17.22 3.30 -5.65
C VAL A 168 16.92 2.04 -6.47
N GLU A 169 15.69 1.55 -6.43
CA GLU A 169 15.31 0.36 -7.18
C GLU A 169 15.34 0.60 -8.71
N ALA A 170 14.98 1.80 -9.18
CA ALA A 170 15.12 2.17 -10.59
C ALA A 170 16.59 2.14 -11.05
N ILE A 171 17.53 2.55 -10.20
CA ILE A 171 18.98 2.42 -10.47
C ILE A 171 19.37 0.95 -10.49
N ASN A 172 18.94 0.16 -9.50
CA ASN A 172 19.23 -1.26 -9.38
C ASN A 172 18.78 -2.05 -10.62
N LEU A 173 17.55 -1.79 -11.10
CA LEU A 173 17.01 -2.37 -12.32
C LEU A 173 17.81 -1.98 -13.57
N ARG A 174 18.29 -0.73 -13.67
CA ARG A 174 19.13 -0.28 -14.79
C ARG A 174 20.50 -0.95 -14.77
N MET A 175 21.10 -1.17 -13.60
CA MET A 175 22.39 -1.83 -13.46
C MET A 175 22.31 -3.31 -13.87
N ARG A 176 21.31 -4.04 -13.38
CA ARG A 176 21.10 -5.45 -13.74
C ARG A 176 20.90 -5.68 -15.25
N LYS A 177 20.22 -4.75 -15.94
CA LYS A 177 20.07 -4.81 -17.40
C LYS A 177 21.38 -4.64 -18.15
N ARG A 178 22.35 -3.91 -17.59
CA ARG A 178 23.69 -3.72 -18.20
C ARG A 178 24.59 -4.94 -18.01
N GLU A 179 24.47 -5.64 -16.89
CA GLU A 179 25.22 -6.89 -16.62
C GLU A 179 24.71 -8.08 -17.43
N ALA A 180 23.40 -8.14 -17.72
CA ALA A 180 22.80 -9.20 -18.52
C ALA A 180 23.02 -9.08 -20.04
N ALA A 181 23.66 -8.00 -20.52
CA ALA A 181 24.08 -7.90 -21.92
C ALA A 181 25.41 -8.68 -22.08
N PRO A 182 25.39 -9.88 -22.70
CA PRO A 182 26.61 -10.67 -22.82
C PRO A 182 27.58 -9.89 -23.70
N THR A 183 28.76 -9.59 -23.17
CA THR A 183 29.93 -9.26 -23.96
C THR A 183 30.18 -10.39 -24.94
N LYS A 184 29.69 -10.23 -26.17
CA LYS A 184 30.25 -10.91 -27.35
C LYS A 184 31.68 -10.40 -27.52
N ARG A 185 32.62 -10.98 -26.77
CA ARG A 185 34.05 -10.81 -27.02
C ARG A 185 34.67 -12.19 -27.23
N GLY A 186 34.96 -12.49 -28.49
CA GLY A 186 36.09 -13.34 -28.87
C GLY A 186 35.81 -14.82 -29.09
N ARG A 187 35.16 -15.18 -30.20
CA ARG A 187 35.63 -16.31 -31.01
C ARG A 187 36.52 -15.72 -32.10
N ALA A 188 37.84 -15.85 -31.97
CA ALA A 188 38.82 -15.85 -33.07
C ALA A 188 40.24 -15.89 -32.47
N SER A 189 40.91 -17.03 -32.64
CA SER A 189 42.36 -17.31 -32.65
C SER A 189 42.45 -18.82 -32.35
N ALA A 190 42.28 -19.68 -33.36
CA ALA A 190 43.33 -20.15 -34.28
C ALA A 190 44.38 -20.97 -33.53
#